data_AF-A0A949BW17-F1
#
_entry.id   AF-A0A949BW17-F1
#
_cell.length_a   1.000
_cell.length_b   1.000
_cell.length_c   1.000
_cell.angle_alpha   90.00
_cell.angle_beta   90.00
_cell.angle_gamma   90.00
#
_symmetry.space_group_name_H-M   'P 1'
#
loop_
_entity.id
_entity.type
_entity.pdbx_description
1 polymer ?
#
loop_
_entity_poly.entity_id
_entity_poly.type
_entity_poly.pdbx_seq_one_letter_code
_entity_poly.pdbx_strand_id
1 'polypeptide(L)'
;MAETIGSLIDKISIFEQKCFHMGEETERRDVSQEHIKECKKRLLILKRQRDDLVEELDKLFQDVLKGKKKLKVYKQFKMYNLSKYRREKSY
;
A
#
# COMPACT_ATOMS: atom_id res chain seq x y z
N MET A 1 0.02 -11.31 -10.35
CA MET A 1 -0.54 -9.96 -10.17
C MET A 1 0.61 -8.99 -10.33
N ALA A 2 0.57 -8.07 -11.30
CA ALA A 2 1.68 -7.12 -11.49
C ALA A 2 1.57 -6.01 -10.44
N GLU A 3 2.57 -5.88 -9.58
CA GLU A 3 2.68 -4.75 -8.64
C GLU A 3 2.74 -3.45 -9.44
N THR A 4 1.84 -2.51 -9.14
CA THR A 4 1.86 -1.15 -9.69
C THR A 4 2.44 -0.20 -8.65
N ILE A 5 2.95 0.95 -9.09
CA ILE A 5 3.41 2.03 -8.19
C ILE A 5 2.33 2.36 -7.14
N GLY A 6 1.07 2.48 -7.58
CA GLY A 6 -0.05 2.74 -6.67
C GLY A 6 -0.27 1.63 -5.64
N SER A 7 -0.24 0.37 -6.07
CA SER A 7 -0.43 -0.76 -5.14
C SER A 7 0.70 -0.87 -4.11
N LEU A 8 1.94 -0.53 -4.47
CA LEU A 8 3.06 -0.48 -3.53
C LEU A 8 2.89 0.64 -2.51
N ILE A 9 2.47 1.84 -2.95
CA ILE A 9 2.21 2.97 -2.05
C ILE A 9 1.09 2.64 -1.05
N ASP A 10 0.01 1.99 -1.48
CA ASP A 10 -1.06 1.55 -0.58
C ASP A 10 -0.53 0.58 0.49
N LYS A 11 0.26 -0.42 0.08
CA LYS A 11 0.87 -1.39 1.00
C LYS A 11 1.82 -0.69 1.98
N ILE A 12 2.69 0.19 1.51
CA ILE A 12 3.62 0.96 2.35
C ILE A 12 2.83 1.76 3.38
N SER A 13 1.75 2.44 2.98
CA SER A 13 0.90 3.23 3.89
C SER A 13 0.30 2.38 5.00
N ILE A 14 -0.14 1.16 4.69
CA ILE A 14 -0.63 0.20 5.70
C ILE A 14 0.50 -0.22 6.65
N PHE A 15 1.71 -0.45 6.13
CA PHE A 15 2.86 -0.84 6.95
C PHE A 15 3.33 0.29 7.86
N GLU A 16 3.30 1.54 7.42
CA GLU A 16 3.59 2.71 8.25
C GLU A 16 2.62 2.79 9.44
N GLN A 17 1.31 2.63 9.19
CA GLN A 17 0.32 2.60 10.26
C GLN A 17 0.56 1.46 11.25
N LYS A 18 0.90 0.27 10.76
CA LYS A 18 1.25 -0.87 11.62
C LYS A 18 2.50 -0.60 12.45
N CYS A 19 3.53 -0.01 11.86
CA CYS A 19 4.76 0.34 12.56
C CYS A 19 4.50 1.39 13.64
N PHE A 20 3.67 2.39 13.36
CA PHE A 20 3.30 3.43 14.31
C PHE A 20 2.64 2.84 15.56
N HIS A 21 1.51 2.13 15.40
CA HIS A 21 0.76 1.57 16.54
C HIS A 21 1.55 0.47 17.27
N MET A 22 2.32 -0.35 16.55
CA MET A 22 3.21 -1.33 17.19
C MET A 22 4.30 -0.61 18.01
N GLY A 23 4.77 0.55 17.57
CA GLY A 23 5.67 1.41 18.32
C GLY A 23 5.07 1.87 19.65
N GLU A 24 3.83 2.36 19.63
CA GLU A 24 3.10 2.76 20.84
C GLU A 24 2.97 1.60 21.83
N GLU A 25 2.67 0.39 21.36
CA GLU A 25 2.63 -0.81 22.23
C GLU A 25 3.97 -1.12 22.90
N THR A 26 5.11 -0.73 22.30
CA THR A 26 6.43 -0.91 22.92
C THR A 26 6.73 0.08 24.04
N GLU A 27 5.96 1.17 24.14
CA GLU A 27 6.15 2.26 25.10
C GLU A 27 5.18 2.18 26.29
N ARG A 28 4.22 1.23 26.24
CA ARG A 28 3.28 0.94 27.31
C ARG A 28 3.98 0.57 28.61
N ARG A 29 3.44 1.07 29.72
CA ARG A 29 3.95 0.86 31.09
C ARG A 29 3.08 -0.08 31.92
N ASP A 30 1.90 -0.42 31.42
CA ASP A 30 0.86 -1.23 32.07
C ASP A 30 0.93 -2.72 31.69
N VAL A 31 1.98 -3.14 30.98
CA VAL A 31 2.17 -4.50 30.45
C VAL A 31 3.51 -5.09 30.89
N SER A 32 3.67 -6.42 30.76
CA SER A 32 4.91 -7.10 31.14
C SER A 32 6.10 -6.74 30.24
N GLN A 33 7.31 -6.88 30.77
CA GLN A 33 8.54 -6.69 30.00
C GLN A 33 8.68 -7.71 28.85
N GLU A 34 8.11 -8.91 29.00
CA GLU A 34 8.09 -9.92 27.95
C GLU A 34 7.20 -9.50 26.78
N HIS A 35 6.03 -8.93 27.07
CA HIS A 35 5.15 -8.36 26.05
C HIS A 35 5.85 -7.24 25.26
N ILE A 36 6.50 -6.29 25.95
CA ILE A 36 7.27 -5.22 25.30
C ILE A 36 8.38 -5.79 24.41
N LYS A 37 9.11 -6.81 24.87
CA LYS A 37 10.14 -7.48 24.08
C LYS A 37 9.57 -8.14 22.82
N GLU A 38 8.40 -8.77 22.91
CA GLU A 38 7.72 -9.36 21.77
C GLU A 38 7.26 -8.29 20.76
N CYS A 39 6.64 -7.21 21.24
CA CYS A 39 6.21 -6.09 20.40
C CYS A 39 7.41 -5.44 19.69
N LYS A 40 8.55 -5.28 20.36
CA LYS A 40 9.80 -4.79 19.72
C LYS A 40 10.31 -5.72 18.61
N LYS A 41 10.23 -7.04 18.80
CA LYS A 41 10.60 -8.02 17.75
C LYS A 41 9.66 -7.90 16.55
N ARG A 42 8.35 -7.81 16.79
CA ARG A 42 7.34 -7.63 15.74
C ARG A 42 7.53 -6.31 14.99
N LEU A 43 7.83 -5.22 15.71
CA LEU A 43 8.12 -3.92 15.11
C LEU A 43 9.32 -3.97 14.16
N LEU A 44 10.39 -4.68 14.53
CA LEU A 44 11.56 -4.84 13.67
C LEU A 44 11.20 -5.55 12.36
N ILE A 45 10.37 -6.60 12.43
CA ILE A 45 9.89 -7.33 11.24
C ILE A 45 9.04 -6.42 10.36
N LEU A 46 8.11 -5.66 10.94
CA LEU A 46 7.26 -4.73 10.20
C LEU A 46 8.08 -3.65 9.48
N LYS A 47 9.08 -3.08 10.15
CA LYS A 47 10.00 -2.10 9.55
C LYS A 47 10.77 -2.67 8.38
N ARG A 48 11.31 -3.89 8.52
CA ARG A 48 12.00 -4.57 7.43
C ARG A 48 11.09 -4.81 6.23
N GLN A 49 9.86 -5.27 6.45
CA GLN A 49 8.88 -5.47 5.38
C GLN A 49 8.51 -4.15 4.69
N ARG A 50 8.39 -3.06 5.43
CA ARG A 50 8.20 -1.72 4.88
C ARG A 50 9.38 -1.32 4.00
N ASP A 51 10.61 -1.49 4.49
CA ASP A 51 11.84 -1.12 3.78
C ASP A 51 11.99 -1.93 2.48
N ASP A 52 11.71 -3.24 2.51
CA ASP A 52 11.71 -4.10 1.32
C ASP A 52 10.73 -3.58 0.24
N LEU A 53 9.54 -3.12 0.64
CA LEU A 53 8.55 -2.54 -0.27
C LEU A 53 8.99 -1.18 -0.85
N VAL A 54 9.68 -0.36 -0.04
CA VAL A 54 10.24 0.92 -0.52
C VAL A 54 11.33 0.65 -1.55
N GLU A 55 12.22 -0.32 -1.32
CA GLU A 55 13.21 -0.70 -2.32
C GLU A 55 12.57 -1.22 -3.62
N GLU A 56 11.48 -1.99 -3.51
CA GLU A 56 10.73 -2.47 -4.68
C GLU A 56 10.11 -1.30 -5.46
N LEU A 57 9.54 -0.32 -4.74
CA LEU A 57 9.00 0.89 -5.33
C LEU A 57 10.09 1.68 -6.07
N ASP A 58 11.26 1.87 -5.46
CA ASP A 58 12.39 2.55 -6.09
C ASP A 58 12.85 1.84 -7.36
N LYS A 59 13.01 0.51 -7.31
CA LYS A 59 13.36 -0.31 -8.50
C LYS A 59 12.33 -0.14 -9.60
N LEU A 60 11.03 -0.21 -9.26
CA LEU A 60 9.94 -0.04 -10.21
C LEU A 60 9.93 1.36 -10.82
N PHE A 61 10.17 2.39 -10.01
CA PHE A 61 10.23 3.78 -10.45
C PHE A 61 11.38 4.01 -11.43
N GLN A 62 12.57 3.47 -11.12
CA GLN A 62 13.73 3.53 -12.00
C GLN A 62 13.49 2.81 -13.34
N ASP A 63 12.81 1.66 -13.33
CA ASP A 63 12.46 0.94 -14.55
C ASP A 63 11.45 1.72 -15.42
N VAL A 64 10.53 2.46 -14.80
CA VAL A 64 9.61 3.34 -15.52
C VAL A 64 10.36 4.54 -16.13
N LEU A 65 11.25 5.19 -15.36
CA LEU A 65 12.06 6.31 -15.85
C LEU A 65 12.99 5.91 -17.01
N LYS A 66 13.57 4.70 -16.95
CA LYS A 66 14.41 4.14 -18.02
C LYS A 66 13.61 3.62 -19.22
N GLY A 67 12.27 3.75 -19.20
CA GLY A 67 11.39 3.28 -20.26
C GLY A 67 11.29 1.75 -20.40
N LYS A 68 11.85 0.99 -19.45
CA LYS A 68 11.80 -0.49 -19.42
C LYS A 68 10.41 -1.00 -19.07
N LYS A 69 9.69 -0.28 -18.21
CA LYS A 69 8.27 -0.52 -17.90
C LYS A 69 7.43 0.66 -18.35
N LYS A 70 6.41 0.39 -19.18
CA LYS A 70 5.40 1.39 -19.57
C LYS A 70 4.11 1.17 -18.78
N LEU A 71 3.67 2.20 -18.07
CA LEU A 71 2.38 2.21 -17.40
C LEU A 71 1.27 2.34 -18.47
N LYS A 72 0.36 1.37 -18.52
CA LYS A 72 -0.80 1.42 -19.41
C LYS A 72 -1.98 2.00 -18.66
N VAL A 73 -2.46 3.16 -19.12
CA VAL A 73 -3.72 3.75 -18.63
C VAL A 73 -4.85 3.14 -19.43
N TYR A 74 -5.68 2.33 -18.76
CA TYR A 74 -6.88 1.76 -19.35
C TYR A 74 -8.06 2.72 -19.15
N LYS A 75 -8.75 3.05 -20.24
CA LYS A 75 -10.00 3.82 -20.15
C LYS A 75 -11.10 2.89 -19.67
N GLN A 76 -11.83 3.30 -18.63
CA GLN A 76 -13.05 2.62 -18.23
C GLN A 76 -14.19 3.02 -19.17
N PHE A 77 -14.74 2.06 -19.92
CA PHE A 77 -15.93 2.26 -20.72
C PHE A 77 -17.16 1.88 -19.91
N LYS A 78 -17.83 2.86 -19.32
CA LYS A 78 -19.10 2.65 -18.60
C LYS A 78 -20.25 3.19 -19.44
N MET A 79 -21.19 2.32 -19.81
CA MET A 79 -22.33 2.70 -20.67
C MET A 79 -23.19 3.81 -20.06
N TYR A 80 -23.31 3.86 -18.73
CA TYR A 80 -24.11 4.86 -18.02
C TYR A 80 -23.46 6.25 -17.91
N ASN A 81 -22.16 6.37 -18.21
CA ASN A 81 -21.46 7.65 -18.24
C ASN A 81 -21.65 8.40 -19.57
N LEU A 82 -22.22 7.74 -20.57
CA LEU A 82 -22.46 8.31 -21.89
C LEU A 82 -23.95 8.70 -21.98
N SER A 83 -24.22 10.01 -21.97
CA SER A 83 -25.58 10.58 -22.01
C SER A 83 -26.45 9.96 -23.11
N LYS A 84 -25.85 9.65 -24.26
CA LYS A 84 -26.49 9.01 -25.43
C LYS A 84 -27.03 7.59 -25.23
N TYR A 85 -26.67 6.89 -24.16
CA TYR A 85 -27.13 5.52 -23.87
C TYR A 85 -27.98 5.42 -22.60
N ARG A 86 -28.36 6.57 -22.02
CA ARG A 86 -29.27 6.61 -20.88
C ARG A 86 -30.68 6.27 -21.38
N ARG A 87 -31.11 5.01 -21.20
CA ARG A 87 -32.50 4.60 -21.47
C ARG A 87 -33.43 5.41 -20.56
N GLU A 88 -34.43 6.08 -21.13
CA GLU A 88 -35.54 6.65 -20.37
C GLU A 88 -36.22 5.50 -19.63
N LYS A 89 -36.21 5.55 -18.30
CA LYS A 89 -37.00 4.62 -17.50
C LYS A 89 -38.44 5.09 -17.55
N SER A 90 -39.27 4.41 -18.35
CA SER A 90 -40.72 4.50 -18.22
C SER A 90 -41.10 3.74 -16.94
N TYR A 91 -41.52 4.47 -15.90
CA TYR A 91 -42.19 3.95 -14.73
C TYR A 91 -43.70 4.18 -14.88
#